data_AF-G9A0U9-F1
#
_entry.id   AF-G9A0U9-F1
#
_cell.length_a   1.000
_cell.length_b   1.000
_cell.length_c   1.000
_cell.angle_alpha   90.00
_cell.angle_beta   90.00
_cell.angle_gamma   90.00
#
_symmetry.space_group_name_H-M   'P 1'
#
loop_
_entity.id
_entity.type
_entity.pdbx_description
1 polymer ?
#
loop_
_entity_poly.entity_id
_entity_poly.type
_entity_poly.pdbx_seq_one_letter_code
_entity_poly.pdbx_strand_id
1 'polypeptide(L)'
;MTTVIDGKAVAASVIETVKSATQTLETETGVRAGLAVVIVGDDPASHAYVSAKSRMAKECGFLSVQHTLPGETSQEELAALVAELNADPSIHGILVQLPLPKHLQSEPIIQSILPEKDVDGLHVVNAGKVATGDLDGGLVSCTPAGAMVFVRRTHGGDLSGLNAVVIGRSNLFGKPMSALLLAANATVTTAHSRTKDLAGVCRNADILVAAVGRPEMVKADWVKPGALVIDVGINRVAAPERGEGRTKLVGDVAFEECAKVASVITPVPGGVGPMTIAMLMANTIIAAYRKAGQNPPKF
;
A
#
# COMPACT_ATOMS: atom_id res chain seq x y z
N MET A 1 7.24 23.21 15.26
CA MET A 1 6.50 23.37 13.99
C MET A 1 6.50 22.01 13.31
N THR A 2 5.34 21.50 12.89
CA THR A 2 5.23 20.16 12.29
C THR A 2 5.28 20.25 10.77
N THR A 3 5.87 19.25 10.13
CA THR A 3 5.84 19.10 8.67
C THR A 3 4.73 18.14 8.29
N VAL A 4 3.74 18.63 7.55
CA VAL A 4 2.67 17.78 7.01
C VAL A 4 3.14 17.18 5.69
N ILE A 5 3.13 15.85 5.59
CA ILE A 5 3.51 15.15 4.36
C ILE A 5 2.41 15.31 3.32
N ASP A 6 2.74 15.88 2.17
CA ASP A 6 1.88 15.84 0.99
C ASP A 6 2.08 14.51 0.24
N GLY A 7 1.27 13.51 0.58
CA GLY A 7 1.33 12.19 -0.03
C GLY A 7 0.97 12.19 -1.52
N LYS A 8 0.21 13.19 -2.01
CA LYS A 8 -0.06 13.33 -3.45
C LYS A 8 1.19 13.77 -4.20
N ALA A 9 1.91 14.76 -3.67
CA ALA A 9 3.16 15.22 -4.26
C ALA A 9 4.23 14.12 -4.27
N VAL A 10 4.33 13.35 -3.18
CA VAL A 10 5.23 12.19 -3.10
C VAL A 10 4.83 11.10 -4.12
N ALA A 11 3.54 10.77 -4.21
CA ALA A 11 3.03 9.79 -5.17
C ALA A 11 3.32 10.22 -6.62
N ALA A 12 3.14 11.50 -6.96
CA ALA A 12 3.46 12.03 -8.27
C ALA A 12 4.95 11.86 -8.61
N SER A 13 5.85 12.12 -7.65
CA SER A 13 7.29 11.89 -7.82
C SER A 13 7.64 10.41 -8.08
N VAL A 14 6.94 9.48 -7.42
CA VAL A 14 7.10 8.04 -7.70
C VAL A 14 6.61 7.71 -9.12
N ILE A 15 5.45 8.23 -9.52
CA ILE A 15 4.89 8.01 -10.87
C ILE A 15 5.82 8.52 -11.97
N GLU A 16 6.45 9.69 -11.80
CA GLU A 16 7.43 10.18 -12.78
C GLU A 16 8.64 9.24 -12.91
N THR A 17 9.10 8.67 -11.79
CA THR A 17 10.16 7.64 -11.80
C THR A 17 9.68 6.38 -12.54
N VAL A 18 8.43 5.95 -12.32
CA VAL A 18 7.84 4.82 -13.03
C VAL A 18 7.79 5.09 -14.53
N LYS A 19 7.30 6.25 -14.97
CA LYS A 19 7.24 6.63 -16.40
C LYS A 19 8.61 6.58 -17.06
N SER A 20 9.62 7.16 -16.41
CA SER A 20 11.00 7.12 -16.91
C SER A 20 11.49 5.67 -17.02
N ALA A 21 11.24 4.84 -16.01
CA ALA A 21 11.63 3.44 -16.02
C ALA A 21 10.90 2.63 -17.10
N THR A 22 9.61 2.91 -17.36
CA THR A 22 8.87 2.31 -18.47
C THR A 22 9.53 2.61 -19.79
N GLN A 23 9.84 3.90 -20.05
CA GLN A 23 10.45 4.31 -21.30
C GLN A 23 11.83 3.66 -21.50
N THR A 24 12.65 3.60 -20.45
CA THR A 24 13.95 2.93 -20.48
C THR A 24 13.78 1.45 -20.81
N LEU A 25 12.90 0.73 -20.12
CA LEU A 25 12.68 -0.70 -20.34
C LEU A 25 12.24 -0.99 -21.78
N GLU A 26 11.28 -0.23 -22.29
CA GLU A 26 10.75 -0.40 -23.64
C GLU A 26 11.83 -0.10 -24.70
N THR A 27 12.65 0.93 -24.48
CA THR A 27 13.74 1.29 -25.40
C THR A 27 14.85 0.24 -25.43
N GLU A 28 15.24 -0.29 -24.27
CA GLU A 28 16.37 -1.21 -24.15
C GLU A 28 16.02 -2.67 -24.49
N THR A 29 14.77 -3.07 -24.26
CA THR A 29 14.37 -4.49 -24.35
C THR A 29 13.18 -4.75 -25.26
N GLY A 30 12.45 -3.70 -25.67
CA GLY A 30 11.17 -3.84 -26.37
C GLY A 30 10.02 -4.35 -25.50
N VAL A 31 10.24 -4.58 -24.20
CA VAL A 31 9.21 -5.06 -23.28
C VAL A 31 8.36 -3.89 -22.80
N ARG A 32 7.05 -3.98 -23.04
CA ARG A 32 6.05 -3.08 -22.47
C ARG A 32 5.44 -3.71 -21.22
N ALA A 33 5.57 -3.03 -20.09
CA ALA A 33 4.97 -3.49 -18.82
C ALA A 33 3.44 -3.61 -18.95
N GLY A 34 2.87 -4.65 -18.36
CA GLY A 34 1.45 -4.98 -18.49
C GLY A 34 0.78 -5.23 -17.14
N LEU A 35 -0.36 -4.60 -16.91
CA LEU A 35 -1.17 -4.70 -15.69
C LEU A 35 -2.59 -5.15 -16.03
N ALA A 36 -2.99 -6.30 -15.46
CA ALA A 36 -4.36 -6.76 -15.47
C ALA A 36 -5.05 -6.42 -14.14
N VAL A 37 -6.22 -5.81 -14.20
CA VAL A 37 -7.07 -5.52 -13.04
C VAL A 37 -8.39 -6.27 -13.17
N VAL A 38 -8.72 -7.08 -12.17
CA VAL A 38 -9.96 -7.85 -12.12
C VAL A 38 -10.87 -7.27 -11.04
N ILE A 39 -12.13 -7.00 -11.38
CA ILE A 39 -13.18 -6.58 -10.45
C ILE A 39 -14.39 -7.50 -10.61
N VAL A 40 -15.03 -7.86 -9.48
CA VAL A 40 -16.22 -8.71 -9.45
C VAL A 40 -17.36 -7.95 -8.77
N GLY A 41 -18.47 -7.79 -9.48
CA GLY A 41 -19.65 -7.06 -9.02
C GLY A 41 -19.61 -5.54 -9.26
N ASP A 42 -20.59 -4.86 -8.68
CA ASP A 42 -20.97 -3.49 -9.05
C ASP A 42 -20.81 -2.46 -7.93
N ASP A 43 -19.94 -2.71 -6.94
CA ASP A 43 -19.67 -1.74 -5.87
C ASP A 43 -19.07 -0.44 -6.46
N PRO A 44 -19.77 0.70 -6.37
CA PRO A 44 -19.33 1.94 -7.05
C PRO A 44 -17.97 2.45 -6.57
N ALA A 45 -17.65 2.23 -5.29
CA ALA A 45 -16.35 2.63 -4.73
C ALA A 45 -15.21 1.81 -5.36
N SER A 46 -15.39 0.50 -5.49
CA SER A 46 -14.44 -0.40 -6.15
C SER A 46 -14.23 -0.04 -7.61
N HIS A 47 -15.30 0.27 -8.36
CA HIS A 47 -15.21 0.73 -9.74
C HIS A 47 -14.43 2.03 -9.90
N ALA A 48 -14.62 3.00 -8.99
CA ALA A 48 -13.87 4.26 -9.00
C ALA A 48 -12.36 4.02 -8.76
N TYR A 49 -12.01 3.14 -7.82
CA TYR A 49 -10.62 2.77 -7.55
C TYR A 49 -9.97 2.04 -8.73
N VAL A 50 -10.65 1.06 -9.32
CA VAL A 50 -10.16 0.33 -10.48
C VAL A 50 -9.96 1.25 -11.67
N SER A 51 -10.92 2.13 -11.94
CA SER A 51 -10.80 3.13 -13.00
C SER A 51 -9.59 4.05 -12.81
N ALA A 52 -9.30 4.45 -11.56
CA ALA A 52 -8.12 5.25 -11.25
C ALA A 52 -6.81 4.48 -11.49
N LYS A 53 -6.76 3.18 -11.13
CA LYS A 53 -5.60 2.31 -11.37
C LYS A 53 -5.37 2.08 -12.87
N SER A 54 -6.42 1.75 -13.62
CA SER A 54 -6.34 1.58 -15.09
C SER A 54 -5.90 2.86 -15.79
N ARG A 55 -6.41 4.03 -15.36
CA ARG A 55 -5.97 5.31 -15.90
C ARG A 55 -4.50 5.57 -15.61
N MET A 56 -4.06 5.38 -14.36
CA MET A 56 -2.65 5.59 -13.99
C MET A 56 -1.70 4.65 -14.73
N ALA A 57 -2.10 3.39 -14.94
CA ALA A 57 -1.32 2.43 -15.72
C ALA A 57 -1.11 2.91 -17.16
N LYS A 58 -2.16 3.43 -17.80
CA LYS A 58 -2.06 4.04 -19.14
C LYS A 58 -1.18 5.28 -19.14
N GLU A 59 -1.29 6.15 -18.14
CA GLU A 59 -0.42 7.31 -17.96
C GLU A 59 1.06 6.94 -17.77
N CYS A 60 1.33 5.76 -17.19
CA CYS A 60 2.69 5.20 -17.04
C CYS A 60 3.23 4.51 -18.30
N GLY A 61 2.43 4.42 -19.38
CA GLY A 61 2.81 3.74 -20.63
C GLY A 61 2.51 2.24 -20.66
N PHE A 62 1.87 1.67 -19.63
CA PHE A 62 1.62 0.24 -19.55
C PHE A 62 0.58 -0.25 -20.55
N LEU A 63 0.64 -1.54 -20.89
CA LEU A 63 -0.52 -2.29 -21.36
C LEU A 63 -1.47 -2.47 -20.18
N SER A 64 -2.63 -1.80 -20.20
CA SER A 64 -3.63 -1.91 -19.12
C SER A 64 -4.84 -2.70 -19.62
N VAL A 65 -5.10 -3.81 -18.95
CA VAL A 65 -6.26 -4.69 -19.19
C VAL A 65 -7.16 -4.67 -17.96
N GLN A 66 -8.45 -4.51 -18.18
CA GLN A 66 -9.46 -4.53 -17.11
C GLN A 66 -10.51 -5.59 -17.40
N HIS A 67 -10.74 -6.48 -16.44
CA HIS A 67 -11.80 -7.48 -16.46
C HIS A 67 -12.86 -7.10 -15.44
N THR A 68 -14.07 -6.80 -15.92
CA THR A 68 -15.25 -6.57 -15.07
C THR A 68 -16.13 -7.80 -15.14
N LEU A 69 -16.21 -8.53 -14.03
CA LEU A 69 -17.01 -9.75 -13.91
C LEU A 69 -18.32 -9.47 -13.16
N PRO A 70 -19.43 -10.15 -13.50
CA PRO A 70 -20.69 -10.03 -12.79
C PRO A 70 -20.57 -10.37 -11.30
N GLY A 71 -21.46 -9.81 -10.48
CA GLY A 71 -21.52 -10.13 -9.04
C GLY A 71 -21.79 -11.61 -8.75
N GLU A 72 -22.42 -12.33 -9.68
CA GLU A 72 -22.77 -13.75 -9.56
C GLU A 72 -21.66 -14.71 -10.03
N THR A 73 -20.50 -14.18 -10.45
CA THR A 73 -19.36 -15.00 -10.88
C THR A 73 -18.99 -16.04 -9.82
N SER A 74 -18.74 -17.27 -10.27
CA SER A 74 -18.34 -18.40 -9.43
C SER A 74 -16.87 -18.34 -9.05
N GLN A 75 -16.50 -19.12 -8.03
CA GLN A 75 -15.11 -19.24 -7.58
C GLN A 75 -14.22 -19.81 -8.69
N GLU A 76 -14.73 -20.78 -9.44
CA GLU A 76 -14.05 -21.48 -10.51
C GLU A 76 -13.81 -20.56 -11.72
N GLU A 77 -14.81 -19.76 -12.11
CA GLU A 77 -14.68 -18.79 -13.21
C GLU A 77 -13.63 -17.72 -12.90
N LEU A 78 -13.63 -17.18 -11.67
CA LEU A 78 -12.63 -16.20 -11.25
C LEU A 78 -11.22 -16.83 -11.21
N ALA A 79 -11.10 -18.06 -10.71
CA ALA A 79 -9.82 -18.78 -10.68
C ALA A 79 -9.30 -19.09 -12.09
N ALA A 80 -10.18 -19.45 -13.03
CA ALA A 80 -9.83 -19.70 -14.42
C ALA A 80 -9.27 -18.44 -15.09
N LEU A 81 -9.93 -17.28 -14.90
CA LEU A 81 -9.41 -16.01 -15.41
C LEU A 81 -8.02 -15.68 -14.83
N VAL A 82 -7.81 -15.87 -13.53
CA VAL A 82 -6.50 -15.63 -12.92
C VAL A 82 -5.45 -16.58 -13.51
N ALA A 83 -5.79 -17.84 -13.79
CA ALA A 83 -4.90 -18.78 -14.45
C ALA A 83 -4.52 -18.34 -15.89
N GLU A 84 -5.48 -17.81 -16.67
CA GLU A 84 -5.21 -17.24 -17.99
C GLU A 84 -4.25 -16.05 -17.90
N LEU A 85 -4.49 -15.13 -16.97
CA LEU A 85 -3.62 -13.96 -16.75
C LEU A 85 -2.22 -14.35 -16.26
N ASN A 86 -2.11 -15.42 -15.47
CA ASN A 86 -0.83 -15.99 -15.07
C ASN A 86 -0.05 -16.54 -16.27
N ALA A 87 -0.72 -17.18 -17.22
CA ALA A 87 -0.10 -17.74 -18.41
C ALA A 87 0.27 -16.67 -19.46
N ASP A 88 -0.41 -15.52 -19.47
CA ASP A 88 -0.19 -14.46 -20.46
C ASP A 88 1.18 -13.77 -20.28
N PRO A 89 2.12 -13.88 -21.24
CA PRO A 89 3.44 -13.26 -21.15
C PRO A 89 3.42 -11.73 -21.29
N SER A 90 2.34 -11.14 -21.79
CA SER A 90 2.17 -9.68 -21.88
C SER A 90 1.77 -9.04 -20.55
N ILE A 91 1.24 -9.83 -19.62
CA ILE A 91 0.83 -9.40 -18.28
C ILE A 91 1.96 -9.67 -17.29
N HIS A 92 2.40 -8.61 -16.61
CA HIS A 92 3.47 -8.63 -15.63
C HIS A 92 2.95 -8.43 -14.21
N GLY A 93 1.79 -7.79 -14.07
CA GLY A 93 1.10 -7.59 -12.80
C GLY A 93 -0.37 -7.96 -12.88
N ILE A 94 -0.86 -8.62 -11.84
CA ILE A 94 -2.26 -8.96 -11.65
C ILE A 94 -2.73 -8.37 -10.33
N LEU A 95 -3.88 -7.70 -10.37
CA LEU A 95 -4.58 -7.22 -9.20
C LEU A 95 -6.03 -7.71 -9.25
N VAL A 96 -6.44 -8.45 -8.22
CA VAL A 96 -7.86 -8.73 -7.97
C VAL A 96 -8.37 -7.75 -6.94
N GLN A 97 -9.33 -6.89 -7.32
CA GLN A 97 -9.86 -5.84 -6.47
C GLN A 97 -10.68 -6.43 -5.33
N LEU A 98 -10.33 -6.05 -4.09
CA LEU A 98 -11.03 -6.42 -2.87
C LEU A 98 -11.94 -5.29 -2.36
N PRO A 99 -12.99 -5.60 -1.56
CA PRO A 99 -13.45 -6.94 -1.21
C PRO A 99 -14.15 -7.65 -2.38
N LEU A 100 -14.06 -8.98 -2.43
CA LEU A 100 -14.91 -9.77 -3.33
C LEU A 100 -16.34 -9.88 -2.76
N PRO A 101 -17.33 -10.18 -3.63
CA PRO A 101 -18.65 -10.65 -3.19
C PRO A 101 -18.58 -11.73 -2.10
N LYS A 102 -19.54 -11.73 -1.18
CA LYS A 102 -19.49 -12.54 0.06
C LYS A 102 -19.46 -14.05 -0.17
N HIS A 103 -19.95 -14.55 -1.30
CA HIS A 103 -19.93 -15.97 -1.63
C HIS A 103 -18.56 -16.43 -2.14
N LEU A 104 -17.66 -15.51 -2.50
CA LEU A 104 -16.32 -15.79 -2.97
C LEU A 104 -15.31 -15.78 -1.83
N GLN A 105 -14.32 -16.66 -1.93
CA GLN A 105 -13.19 -16.72 -1.02
C GLN A 105 -12.01 -15.96 -1.64
N SER A 106 -11.61 -14.85 -1.03
CA SER A 106 -10.51 -14.02 -1.54
C SER A 106 -9.14 -14.69 -1.41
N GLU A 107 -8.88 -15.39 -0.30
CA GLU A 107 -7.56 -15.96 -0.02
C GLU A 107 -7.12 -16.96 -1.11
N PRO A 108 -7.93 -17.97 -1.51
CA PRO A 108 -7.53 -18.88 -2.59
C PRO A 108 -7.26 -18.18 -3.93
N ILE A 109 -7.96 -17.09 -4.23
CA ILE A 109 -7.74 -16.30 -5.46
C ILE A 109 -6.43 -15.50 -5.37
N ILE A 110 -6.17 -14.86 -4.23
CA ILE A 110 -4.92 -14.12 -4.02
C ILE A 110 -3.73 -15.07 -4.13
N GLN A 111 -3.81 -16.24 -3.51
CA GLN A 111 -2.73 -17.24 -3.55
C GLN A 111 -2.63 -18.00 -4.88
N SER A 112 -3.59 -17.84 -5.81
CA SER A 112 -3.48 -18.40 -7.16
C SER A 112 -2.77 -17.47 -8.15
N ILE A 113 -2.61 -16.18 -7.82
CA ILE A 113 -1.77 -15.26 -8.60
C ILE A 113 -0.30 -15.69 -8.44
N LEU A 114 0.47 -15.80 -9.53
CA LEU A 114 1.89 -16.13 -9.43
C LEU A 114 2.63 -15.09 -8.57
N PRO A 115 3.55 -15.47 -7.66
CA PRO A 115 4.26 -14.52 -6.79
C PRO A 115 4.94 -13.37 -7.55
N GLU A 116 5.51 -13.65 -8.72
CA GLU A 116 6.17 -12.68 -9.58
C GLU A 116 5.20 -11.72 -10.30
N LYS A 117 3.90 -12.04 -10.34
CA LYS A 117 2.83 -11.20 -10.89
C LYS A 117 1.93 -10.58 -9.81
N ASP A 118 2.12 -10.92 -8.54
CA ASP A 118 1.39 -10.37 -7.39
C ASP A 118 1.91 -8.95 -7.05
N VAL A 119 1.52 -7.98 -7.88
CA VAL A 119 1.96 -6.59 -7.76
C VAL A 119 1.29 -5.83 -6.61
N ASP A 120 0.29 -6.43 -5.97
CA ASP A 120 -0.28 -5.89 -4.72
C ASP A 120 0.42 -6.46 -3.46
N GLY A 121 1.32 -7.43 -3.63
CA GLY A 121 2.18 -8.01 -2.60
C GLY A 121 1.40 -8.76 -1.52
N LEU A 122 0.32 -9.45 -1.90
CA LEU A 122 -0.59 -10.16 -0.98
C LEU A 122 -0.36 -11.68 -0.92
N HIS A 123 0.45 -12.23 -1.83
CA HIS A 123 0.81 -13.63 -1.85
C HIS A 123 1.74 -13.95 -0.66
N VAL A 124 1.48 -15.06 0.03
CA VAL A 124 2.30 -15.51 1.18
C VAL A 124 3.78 -15.70 0.83
N VAL A 125 4.12 -16.05 -0.42
CA VAL A 125 5.51 -16.18 -0.86
C VAL A 125 6.21 -14.83 -0.81
N ASN A 126 5.57 -13.78 -1.32
CA ASN A 126 6.10 -12.42 -1.25
C ASN A 126 6.18 -11.91 0.20
N ALA A 127 5.15 -12.17 1.00
CA ALA A 127 5.17 -11.84 2.42
C ALA A 127 6.31 -12.57 3.18
N GLY A 128 6.57 -13.85 2.84
CA GLY A 128 7.65 -14.64 3.40
C GLY A 128 9.03 -14.13 3.01
N LYS A 129 9.21 -13.72 1.75
CA LYS A 129 10.43 -13.06 1.28
C LYS A 129 10.70 -11.76 2.05
N VAL A 130 9.69 -10.90 2.19
CA VAL A 130 9.81 -9.67 2.99
C VAL A 130 10.14 -9.97 4.45
N ALA A 131 9.49 -10.97 5.06
CA ALA A 131 9.74 -11.35 6.45
C ALA A 131 11.14 -11.92 6.69
N THR A 132 11.76 -12.53 5.68
CA THR A 132 13.12 -13.10 5.75
C THR A 132 14.20 -12.12 5.28
N GLY A 133 13.82 -10.91 4.85
CA GLY A 133 14.74 -9.88 4.38
C GLY A 133 15.08 -9.92 2.89
N ASP A 134 14.46 -10.82 2.11
CA ASP A 134 14.57 -10.86 0.64
C ASP A 134 13.68 -9.79 -0.02
N LEU A 135 14.11 -8.53 0.08
CA LEU A 135 13.41 -7.40 -0.52
C LEU A 135 13.66 -7.29 -2.03
N ASP A 136 14.76 -7.86 -2.53
CA ASP A 136 15.14 -7.81 -3.95
C ASP A 136 14.41 -8.87 -4.78
N GLY A 137 14.00 -9.99 -4.18
CA GLY A 137 13.22 -11.06 -4.81
C GLY A 137 11.71 -10.99 -4.54
N GLY A 138 11.28 -10.28 -3.50
CA GLY A 138 9.87 -10.11 -3.13
C GLY A 138 9.20 -8.92 -3.81
N LEU A 139 7.89 -8.98 -4.04
CA LEU A 139 7.06 -7.81 -4.27
C LEU A 139 6.43 -7.39 -2.94
N VAL A 140 6.62 -6.13 -2.55
CA VAL A 140 6.16 -5.62 -1.25
C VAL A 140 4.74 -5.11 -1.39
N SER A 141 3.88 -5.37 -0.39
CA SER A 141 2.53 -4.81 -0.40
C SER A 141 2.53 -3.29 -0.57
N CYS A 142 1.66 -2.78 -1.44
CA CYS A 142 1.71 -1.40 -1.94
C CYS A 142 1.64 -0.35 -0.82
N THR A 143 0.75 -0.55 0.15
CA THR A 143 0.49 0.44 1.21
C THR A 143 1.67 0.52 2.20
N PRO A 144 2.22 -0.59 2.73
CA PRO A 144 3.49 -0.57 3.48
C PRO A 144 4.67 -0.01 2.68
N ALA A 145 4.81 -0.37 1.40
CA ALA A 145 5.87 0.16 0.56
C ALA A 145 5.78 1.69 0.43
N GLY A 146 4.55 2.21 0.26
CA GLY A 146 4.28 3.64 0.20
C GLY A 146 4.60 4.36 1.51
N ALA A 147 4.24 3.76 2.65
CA ALA A 147 4.59 4.29 3.97
C ALA A 147 6.11 4.32 4.18
N MET A 148 6.85 3.32 3.70
CA MET A 148 8.32 3.30 3.77
C MET A 148 8.97 4.43 2.96
N VAL A 149 8.35 4.92 1.88
CA VAL A 149 8.85 6.10 1.16
C VAL A 149 8.84 7.33 2.08
N PHE A 150 7.78 7.50 2.88
CA PHE A 150 7.71 8.60 3.86
C PHE A 150 8.75 8.47 4.96
N VAL A 151 8.92 7.26 5.49
CA VAL A 151 9.98 6.96 6.48
C VAL A 151 11.35 7.31 5.92
N ARG A 152 11.68 6.84 4.71
CA ARG A 152 12.97 7.09 4.06
C ARG A 152 13.22 8.57 3.77
N ARG A 153 12.19 9.31 3.34
CA ARG A 153 12.31 10.77 3.12
C ARG A 153 12.52 11.55 4.43
N THR A 154 12.12 11.00 5.56
CA THR A 154 12.21 11.66 6.87
C THR A 154 13.50 11.31 7.61
N HIS A 155 13.88 10.03 7.62
CA HIS A 155 14.98 9.50 8.43
C HIS A 155 16.15 8.92 7.61
N GLY A 156 16.02 8.83 6.28
CA GLY A 156 17.00 8.14 5.44
C GLY A 156 16.75 6.63 5.32
N GLY A 157 17.68 5.94 4.67
CA GLY A 157 17.56 4.50 4.39
C GLY A 157 17.96 3.57 5.53
N ASP A 158 18.75 4.06 6.49
CA ASP A 158 19.19 3.31 7.68
C ASP A 158 18.49 3.87 8.91
N LEU A 159 17.68 3.04 9.55
CA LEU A 159 16.89 3.39 10.74
C LEU A 159 17.54 2.88 12.03
N SER A 160 18.83 2.53 11.98
CA SER A 160 19.60 2.08 13.13
C SER A 160 19.42 3.00 14.34
N GLY A 161 19.01 2.41 15.47
CA GLY A 161 18.81 3.13 16.73
C GLY A 161 17.44 3.80 16.90
N LEU A 162 16.59 3.81 15.87
CA LEU A 162 15.22 4.31 15.98
C LEU A 162 14.26 3.24 16.49
N ASN A 163 13.31 3.65 17.33
CA ASN A 163 12.20 2.81 17.77
C ASN A 163 10.98 3.05 16.88
N ALA A 164 10.49 2.01 16.21
CA ALA A 164 9.27 2.07 15.44
C ALA A 164 8.15 1.28 16.12
N VAL A 165 6.96 1.88 16.22
CA VAL A 165 5.74 1.23 16.72
C VAL A 165 4.72 1.16 15.60
N VAL A 166 4.29 -0.06 15.27
CA VAL A 166 3.19 -0.29 14.32
C VAL A 166 1.96 -0.74 15.08
N ILE A 167 0.92 0.09 15.12
CA ILE A 167 -0.37 -0.26 15.70
C ILE A 167 -1.23 -0.92 14.63
N GLY A 168 -1.42 -2.22 14.76
CA GLY A 168 -2.11 -3.06 13.78
C GLY A 168 -1.24 -4.21 13.30
N ARG A 169 -1.85 -5.39 13.13
CA ARG A 169 -1.15 -6.64 12.76
C ARG A 169 -1.85 -7.39 11.62
N SER A 170 -2.54 -6.65 10.75
CA SER A 170 -3.16 -7.22 9.56
C SER A 170 -2.12 -7.83 8.63
N ASN A 171 -2.51 -8.85 7.88
CA ASN A 171 -1.63 -9.46 6.88
C ASN A 171 -1.31 -8.49 5.72
N LEU A 172 -2.26 -7.62 5.38
CA LEU A 172 -2.14 -6.68 4.26
C LEU A 172 -1.32 -5.41 4.59
N PHE A 173 -1.10 -5.11 5.88
CA PHE A 173 -0.38 -3.88 6.25
C PHE A 173 0.54 -4.06 7.46
N GLY A 174 -0.02 -4.35 8.64
CA GLY A 174 0.73 -4.23 9.90
C GLY A 174 1.96 -5.15 9.98
N LYS A 175 1.81 -6.40 9.58
CA LYS A 175 2.91 -7.38 9.51
C LYS A 175 3.99 -6.99 8.49
N PRO A 176 3.66 -6.75 7.19
CA PRO A 176 4.67 -6.33 6.23
C PRO A 176 5.34 -5.01 6.60
N MET A 177 4.60 -4.02 7.12
CA MET A 177 5.21 -2.76 7.58
C MET A 177 6.23 -2.99 8.71
N SER A 178 5.91 -3.85 9.68
CA SER A 178 6.83 -4.19 10.76
C SER A 178 8.09 -4.85 10.24
N ALA A 179 7.97 -5.77 9.27
CA ALA A 179 9.11 -6.44 8.64
C ALA A 179 10.00 -5.46 7.84
N LEU A 180 9.40 -4.52 7.10
CA LEU A 180 10.14 -3.52 6.33
C LEU A 180 10.94 -2.56 7.22
N LEU A 181 10.36 -2.12 8.34
CA LEU A 181 11.05 -1.27 9.32
C LEU A 181 12.22 -2.02 9.96
N LEU A 182 12.01 -3.30 10.30
CA LEU A 182 13.05 -4.15 10.86
C LEU A 182 14.19 -4.39 9.86
N ALA A 183 13.85 -4.66 8.60
CA ALA A 183 14.83 -4.82 7.52
C ALA A 183 15.65 -3.54 7.26
N ALA A 184 15.11 -2.37 7.62
CA ALA A 184 15.80 -1.08 7.60
C ALA A 184 16.51 -0.75 8.94
N ASN A 185 16.74 -1.74 9.81
CA ASN A 185 17.45 -1.65 11.10
C ASN A 185 16.72 -0.93 12.26
N ALA A 186 15.43 -0.62 12.14
CA ALA A 186 14.68 -0.09 13.27
C ALA A 186 14.46 -1.17 14.36
N THR A 187 14.39 -0.77 15.62
CA THR A 187 13.82 -1.61 16.68
C THR A 187 12.30 -1.54 16.57
N VAL A 188 11.63 -2.65 16.27
CA VAL A 188 10.19 -2.65 15.95
C VAL A 188 9.35 -3.28 17.05
N THR A 189 8.31 -2.56 17.48
CA THR A 189 7.24 -3.10 18.34
C THR A 189 5.92 -3.12 17.56
N THR A 190 5.36 -4.32 17.34
CA THR A 190 4.01 -4.46 16.76
C THR A 190 2.97 -4.50 17.87
N ALA A 191 2.13 -3.46 17.95
CA ALA A 191 1.06 -3.34 18.93
C ALA A 191 -0.32 -3.67 18.33
N HIS A 192 -1.28 -4.05 19.17
CA HIS A 192 -2.61 -4.48 18.73
C HIS A 192 -3.67 -4.35 19.84
N SER A 193 -4.91 -4.75 19.55
CA SER A 193 -6.07 -4.70 20.46
C SER A 193 -5.93 -5.48 21.79
N ARG A 194 -4.81 -6.18 22.00
CA ARG A 194 -4.52 -6.92 23.24
C ARG A 194 -3.25 -6.42 23.94
N THR A 195 -2.65 -5.34 23.44
CA THR A 195 -1.57 -4.63 24.12
C THR A 195 -2.13 -3.93 25.36
N LYS A 196 -1.57 -4.21 26.54
CA LYS A 196 -2.13 -3.73 27.83
C LYS A 196 -2.06 -2.20 27.99
N ASP A 197 -0.88 -1.62 27.77
CA ASP A 197 -0.67 -0.17 27.82
C ASP A 197 -0.26 0.33 26.43
N LEU A 198 -1.24 0.45 25.54
CA LEU A 198 -0.98 0.85 24.16
C LEU A 198 -0.40 2.27 24.07
N ALA A 199 -0.91 3.21 24.87
CA ALA A 199 -0.42 4.58 24.90
C ALA A 199 1.03 4.67 25.37
N GLY A 200 1.38 3.94 26.45
CA GLY A 200 2.76 3.89 26.96
C GLY A 200 3.74 3.27 25.97
N VAL A 201 3.33 2.25 25.21
CA VAL A 201 4.15 1.69 24.12
C VAL A 201 4.40 2.74 23.04
N CYS A 202 3.37 3.48 22.62
CA CYS A 202 3.47 4.47 21.54
C CYS A 202 4.38 5.66 21.91
N ARG A 203 4.42 6.06 23.19
CA ARG A 203 5.25 7.19 23.66
C ARG A 203 6.75 7.00 23.48
N ASN A 204 7.21 5.78 23.19
CA ASN A 204 8.62 5.48 22.94
C ASN A 204 8.99 5.52 21.44
N ALA A 205 8.01 5.67 20.55
CA ALA A 205 8.21 5.54 19.12
C ALA A 205 8.80 6.81 18.49
N ASP A 206 9.94 6.69 17.82
CA ASP A 206 10.45 7.69 16.87
C ASP A 206 9.61 7.68 15.58
N ILE A 207 9.13 6.50 15.19
CA ILE A 207 8.23 6.28 14.05
C ILE A 207 6.96 5.60 14.56
N LEU A 208 5.83 6.29 14.53
CA LEU A 208 4.53 5.75 14.94
C LEU A 208 3.64 5.54 13.71
N VAL A 209 3.28 4.28 13.44
CA VAL A 209 2.38 3.92 12.33
C VAL A 209 1.04 3.44 12.88
N ALA A 210 -0.05 4.10 12.53
CA ALA A 210 -1.41 3.74 12.93
C ALA A 210 -2.17 3.12 11.75
N ALA A 211 -2.56 1.84 11.89
CA ALA A 211 -3.26 1.06 10.88
C ALA A 211 -4.29 0.11 11.51
N VAL A 212 -5.24 0.68 12.26
CA VAL A 212 -6.26 -0.02 13.03
C VAL A 212 -7.68 0.13 12.49
N GLY A 213 -7.95 1.13 11.65
CA GLY A 213 -9.30 1.41 11.14
C GLY A 213 -10.26 1.84 12.25
N ARG A 214 -9.80 2.73 13.13
CA ARG A 214 -10.59 3.32 14.21
C ARG A 214 -10.37 4.84 14.24
N PRO A 215 -11.42 5.64 13.99
CA PRO A 215 -11.28 7.08 13.81
C PRO A 215 -10.65 7.74 15.05
N GLU A 216 -9.57 8.50 14.81
CA GLU A 216 -8.93 9.37 15.80
C GLU A 216 -8.58 8.67 17.14
N MET A 217 -8.27 7.37 17.10
CA MET A 217 -7.94 6.57 18.28
C MET A 217 -6.61 7.01 18.91
N VAL A 218 -5.60 7.31 18.09
CA VAL A 218 -4.29 7.77 18.57
C VAL A 218 -4.40 9.24 18.94
N LYS A 219 -4.10 9.54 20.21
CA LYS A 219 -4.19 10.88 20.81
C LYS A 219 -2.81 11.51 21.01
N ALA A 220 -2.77 12.82 21.24
CA ALA A 220 -1.52 13.57 21.36
C ALA A 220 -0.58 13.03 22.46
N ASP A 221 -1.13 12.54 23.58
CA ASP A 221 -0.36 11.97 24.70
C ASP A 221 0.22 10.57 24.43
N TRP A 222 -0.06 10.00 23.25
CA TRP A 222 0.53 8.74 22.76
C TRP A 222 1.76 9.01 21.91
N VAL A 223 1.93 10.23 21.40
CA VAL A 223 2.98 10.58 20.44
C VAL A 223 4.22 11.06 21.19
N LYS A 224 5.38 10.50 20.87
CA LYS A 224 6.66 11.01 21.35
C LYS A 224 6.92 12.39 20.72
N PRO A 225 7.31 13.42 21.50
CA PRO A 225 7.72 14.70 20.94
C PRO A 225 8.81 14.53 19.88
N GLY A 226 8.58 15.08 18.69
CA GLY A 226 9.52 14.96 17.57
C GLY A 226 9.39 13.70 16.72
N ALA A 227 8.42 12.81 16.97
CA ALA A 227 8.19 11.60 16.17
C ALA A 227 7.68 11.90 14.76
N LEU A 228 7.92 10.95 13.85
CA LEU A 228 7.20 10.78 12.60
C LEU A 228 5.91 9.97 12.87
N VAL A 229 4.76 10.53 12.47
CA VAL A 229 3.45 9.86 12.59
C VAL A 229 2.89 9.55 11.20
N ILE A 230 2.67 8.27 10.93
CA ILE A 230 2.05 7.78 9.68
C ILE A 230 0.66 7.23 10.02
N ASP A 231 -0.35 7.91 9.51
CA ASP A 231 -1.76 7.55 9.61
C ASP A 231 -2.22 6.87 8.33
N VAL A 232 -2.49 5.58 8.44
CA VAL A 232 -2.89 4.69 7.34
C VAL A 232 -4.41 4.50 7.33
N GLY A 233 -5.05 4.77 8.47
CA GLY A 233 -6.49 4.58 8.65
C GLY A 233 -7.28 5.46 7.69
N ILE A 234 -8.37 4.90 7.15
CA ILE A 234 -9.36 5.67 6.39
C ILE A 234 -10.72 5.32 6.96
N ASN A 235 -11.25 6.24 7.77
CA ASN A 235 -12.52 6.08 8.46
C ASN A 235 -13.52 7.11 7.91
N ARG A 236 -14.71 6.64 7.52
CA ARG A 236 -15.81 7.52 7.11
C ARG A 236 -16.66 7.85 8.33
N VAL A 237 -16.73 9.12 8.68
CA VAL A 237 -17.52 9.62 9.81
C VAL A 237 -18.57 10.61 9.34
N ALA A 238 -19.67 10.73 10.08
CA ALA A 238 -20.68 11.74 9.82
C ALA A 238 -20.09 13.15 9.92
N ALA A 239 -20.48 14.03 9.01
CA ALA A 239 -20.06 15.42 8.95
C ALA A 239 -21.29 16.34 8.85
N PRO A 240 -22.15 16.38 9.88
CA PRO A 240 -23.37 17.20 9.86
C PRO A 240 -23.08 18.69 9.65
N GLU A 241 -21.88 19.15 10.03
CA GLU A 241 -21.40 20.51 9.75
C GLU A 241 -21.27 20.83 8.25
N ARG A 242 -21.20 19.80 7.38
CA ARG A 242 -21.18 19.93 5.92
C ARG A 242 -22.56 19.76 5.27
N GLY A 243 -23.60 19.54 6.07
CA GLY A 243 -24.97 19.26 5.64
C GLY A 243 -25.46 17.86 6.06
N GLU A 244 -26.78 17.68 6.06
CA GLU A 244 -27.42 16.41 6.44
C GLU A 244 -26.98 15.25 5.53
N GLY A 245 -26.70 14.09 6.13
CA GLY A 245 -26.21 12.90 5.41
C GLY A 245 -24.79 12.99 4.85
N ARG A 246 -24.09 14.12 5.04
CA ARG A 246 -22.71 14.29 4.56
C ARG A 246 -21.72 13.56 5.46
N THR A 247 -20.64 13.10 4.85
CA THR A 247 -19.56 12.39 5.54
C THR A 247 -18.21 13.03 5.24
N LYS A 248 -17.24 12.80 6.12
CA LYS A 248 -15.83 13.13 5.91
C LYS A 248 -14.95 11.91 6.18
N LEU A 249 -13.75 11.95 5.61
CA LEU A 249 -12.72 10.95 5.91
C LEU A 249 -11.83 11.51 7.02
N VAL A 250 -11.57 10.68 8.02
CA VAL A 250 -10.59 10.92 9.09
C VAL A 250 -9.72 9.69 9.24
N GLY A 251 -8.52 9.87 9.75
CA GLY A 251 -7.60 8.77 9.97
C GLY A 251 -7.75 8.11 11.32
N ASP A 252 -6.81 7.25 11.67
CA ASP A 252 -6.71 6.63 12.99
C ASP A 252 -6.08 7.56 14.04
N VAL A 253 -5.48 8.67 13.60
CA VAL A 253 -4.80 9.67 14.42
C VAL A 253 -5.65 10.93 14.55
N ALA A 254 -5.77 11.45 15.77
CA ALA A 254 -6.34 12.76 16.02
C ALA A 254 -5.38 13.86 15.51
N PHE A 255 -5.47 14.16 14.21
CA PHE A 255 -4.48 14.95 13.47
C PHE A 255 -4.16 16.29 14.13
N GLU A 256 -5.17 17.10 14.45
CA GLU A 256 -5.00 18.46 14.97
C GLU A 256 -4.20 18.53 16.27
N GLU A 257 -4.39 17.56 17.17
CA GLU A 257 -3.66 17.52 18.44
C GLU A 257 -2.30 16.83 18.30
N CYS A 258 -2.20 15.77 17.49
CA CYS A 258 -0.94 15.05 17.28
C CYS A 258 0.07 15.88 16.48
N ALA A 259 -0.40 16.72 15.54
CA ALA A 259 0.41 17.65 14.78
C ALA A 259 1.09 18.71 15.66
N LYS A 260 0.61 18.94 16.89
CA LYS A 260 1.29 19.85 17.85
C LYS A 260 2.50 19.20 18.52
N VAL A 261 2.63 17.86 18.45
CA VAL A 261 3.66 17.06 19.14
C VAL A 261 4.64 16.44 18.15
N ALA A 262 4.14 15.91 17.04
CA ALA A 262 4.93 15.25 16.01
C ALA A 262 5.82 16.25 15.25
N SER A 263 7.03 15.83 14.88
CA SER A 263 7.88 16.60 13.95
C SER A 263 7.33 16.51 12.53
N VAL A 264 6.84 15.33 12.14
CA VAL A 264 6.32 15.03 10.80
C VAL A 264 5.05 14.20 10.92
N ILE A 265 4.02 14.50 10.13
CA ILE A 265 2.74 13.77 10.17
C ILE A 265 2.10 13.64 8.80
N THR A 266 1.51 12.49 8.48
CA THR A 266 0.69 12.32 7.28
C THR A 266 -0.77 12.73 7.55
N PRO A 267 -1.42 13.51 6.67
CA PRO A 267 -2.83 13.85 6.81
C PRO A 267 -3.73 12.72 6.29
N VAL A 268 -4.97 12.67 6.78
CA VAL A 268 -6.04 11.87 6.18
C VAL A 268 -7.24 12.77 5.88
N PRO A 269 -7.68 12.88 4.62
CA PRO A 269 -7.09 12.28 3.41
C PRO A 269 -5.80 13.00 2.94
N GLY A 270 -5.05 12.38 2.03
CA GLY A 270 -3.91 13.00 1.35
C GLY A 270 -2.53 12.48 1.75
N GLY A 271 -2.45 11.61 2.75
CA GLY A 271 -1.23 10.92 3.17
C GLY A 271 -0.99 9.62 2.41
N VAL A 272 -1.28 8.47 3.03
CA VAL A 272 -0.88 7.15 2.50
C VAL A 272 -1.67 6.72 1.26
N GLY A 273 -2.97 7.05 1.17
CA GLY A 273 -3.85 6.55 0.10
C GLY A 273 -3.33 6.75 -1.35
N PRO A 274 -2.88 7.95 -1.76
CA PRO A 274 -2.27 8.17 -3.07
C PRO A 274 -1.06 7.26 -3.38
N MET A 275 -0.29 6.89 -2.35
CA MET A 275 0.88 6.03 -2.53
C MET A 275 0.52 4.61 -2.92
N THR A 276 -0.65 4.10 -2.52
CA THR A 276 -1.07 2.73 -2.86
C THR A 276 -1.14 2.53 -4.38
N ILE A 277 -1.68 3.49 -5.13
CA ILE A 277 -1.72 3.41 -6.60
C ILE A 277 -0.32 3.57 -7.18
N ALA A 278 0.48 4.51 -6.66
CA ALA A 278 1.85 4.71 -7.15
C ALA A 278 2.72 3.46 -6.97
N MET A 279 2.62 2.81 -5.82
CA MET A 279 3.38 1.59 -5.53
C MET A 279 2.87 0.37 -6.30
N LEU A 280 1.58 0.32 -6.65
CA LEU A 280 1.08 -0.70 -7.59
C LEU A 280 1.77 -0.56 -8.96
N MET A 281 1.93 0.68 -9.45
CA MET A 281 2.63 0.92 -10.71
C MET A 281 4.12 0.59 -10.58
N ALA A 282 4.75 0.97 -9.46
CA ALA A 282 6.15 0.64 -9.15
C ALA A 282 6.39 -0.88 -9.13
N ASN A 283 5.53 -1.65 -8.45
CA ASN A 283 5.63 -3.11 -8.43
C ASN A 283 5.43 -3.72 -9.81
N THR A 284 4.52 -3.17 -10.63
CA THR A 284 4.29 -3.62 -12.00
C THR A 284 5.53 -3.43 -12.87
N ILE A 285 6.17 -2.25 -12.80
CA ILE A 285 7.41 -2.02 -13.57
C ILE A 285 8.56 -2.87 -13.02
N ILE A 286 8.67 -3.07 -11.70
CA ILE A 286 9.65 -4.00 -11.10
C ILE A 286 9.47 -5.42 -11.65
N ALA A 287 8.24 -5.92 -11.69
CA ALA A 287 7.93 -7.24 -12.23
C ALA A 287 8.32 -7.36 -13.71
N ALA A 288 8.07 -6.31 -14.50
CA ALA A 288 8.45 -6.27 -15.92
C ALA A 288 9.97 -6.27 -16.12
N TYR A 289 10.72 -5.47 -15.35
CA TYR A 289 12.19 -5.48 -15.38
C TYR A 289 12.76 -6.87 -15.05
N ARG A 290 12.27 -7.48 -13.96
CA ARG A 290 12.69 -8.83 -13.55
C ARG A 290 12.40 -9.86 -14.64
N LYS A 291 11.22 -9.78 -15.28
CA LYS A 291 10.85 -10.68 -16.39
C LYS A 291 11.74 -10.51 -17.62
N ALA A 292 12.20 -9.29 -17.88
CA ALA A 292 13.14 -8.96 -18.95
C ALA A 292 14.61 -9.27 -18.61
N GLY A 293 14.90 -9.80 -17.42
CA GLY A 293 16.26 -10.08 -16.96
C GLY A 293 17.06 -8.81 -16.62
N GLN A 294 16.39 -7.69 -16.37
CA GLN A 294 16.98 -6.40 -16.04
C GLN A 294 16.89 -6.10 -14.54
N ASN A 295 17.80 -5.25 -14.05
CA ASN A 295 17.76 -4.77 -12.67
C ASN A 295 16.70 -3.69 -12.52
N PRO A 296 15.69 -3.87 -11.63
CA PRO A 296 14.61 -2.90 -11.50
C PRO A 296 15.08 -1.59 -10.83
N PRO A 297 14.38 -0.47 -11.09
CA PRO A 297 14.61 0.78 -10.37
C PRO A 297 14.23 0.66 -8.88
N LYS A 298 14.78 1.57 -8.06
CA LYS A 298 14.43 1.72 -6.63
C LYS A 298 13.56 2.96 -6.44
N PHE A 299 12.56 2.87 -5.56
CA PHE A 299 11.56 3.91 -5.29
C PHE A 299 11.55 4.35 -3.83
#